data_AF-A0A660Y9J2-F1
#
_entry.id   AF-A0A660Y9J2-F1
#
_cell.length_a   1.000
_cell.length_b   1.000
_cell.length_c   1.000
_cell.angle_alpha   90.00
_cell.angle_beta   90.00
_cell.angle_gamma   90.00
#
_symmetry.space_group_name_H-M   'P 1'
#
loop_
_entity.id
_entity.type
_entity.pdbx_description
1 polymer ?
#
loop_
_entity_poly.entity_id
_entity_poly.type
_entity_poly.pdbx_seq_one_letter_code
_entity_poly.pdbx_strand_id
1 'polypeptide(L)'
;AQAGAREDIAGQISVKVKKRLVIDLEETEEKLREEVLGVVSSSVEMTLKGVETVEQWYDEKNGRYYVLAVLSRSSACLDALGRLRDAESKAEDYFSYGVKARRKGDLGGALENLLKAKRSLLDAEGAKGIAQVVCPQVRLRAEEAFRELEEALSLAKVEDEIREVRRALEGASLEEWTAAFGYALAERVGEMPAVVGAFTYGETGASGEFGRYMTRAISSALTQAGVTLLKRDPDHRGIWISGRYWEEGERVLVYAELEGPGGEVASLQRAIGRDKVSYALKPTLLEEMEPLVGSGGKGINLALWTDKGRKPAYREGEQMVAFLKADRDCYVQLIYHDAEGRDFLIFPNRFRRDNFIKAGKVYQIPGPGDKFRFTVSPPFGTEVLKAFASTDPIPTPRGRFVGGGLLLMSGPTRDIVEELKRKIQTSAGWAEASCPVNTMPAR
;
A
#
# COMPACT_ATOMS: atom_id res chain seq x y z
N ALA A 1 -5.06 -29.34 19.15
CA ALA A 1 -5.91 -30.49 18.76
C ALA A 1 -7.28 -30.06 18.23
N GLN A 2 -8.09 -29.27 18.97
CA GLN A 2 -9.39 -28.78 18.48
C GLN A 2 -9.30 -27.93 17.20
N ALA A 3 -8.34 -27.00 17.13
CA ALA A 3 -8.08 -26.22 15.91
C ALA A 3 -7.71 -27.13 14.73
N GLY A 4 -6.80 -28.10 14.93
CA GLY A 4 -6.42 -29.07 13.91
C GLY A 4 -7.55 -29.98 13.43
N ALA A 5 -8.48 -30.38 14.31
CA ALA A 5 -9.66 -31.16 13.91
C ALA A 5 -10.65 -30.33 13.05
N ARG A 6 -10.75 -29.02 13.32
CA ARG A 6 -11.51 -28.09 12.46
C ARG A 6 -10.85 -27.90 11.10
N GLU A 7 -9.52 -27.72 11.09
CA GLU A 7 -8.73 -27.63 9.86
C GLU A 7 -8.84 -28.88 8.99
N ASP A 8 -8.86 -30.08 9.59
CA ASP A 8 -9.05 -31.33 8.85
C ASP A 8 -10.42 -31.39 8.16
N ILE A 9 -11.50 -31.06 8.87
CA ILE A 9 -12.86 -31.01 8.27
C ILE A 9 -12.92 -29.96 7.14
N ALA A 10 -12.34 -28.78 7.37
CA ALA A 10 -12.24 -27.74 6.35
C ALA A 10 -11.45 -28.21 5.11
N GLY A 11 -10.31 -28.87 5.32
CA GLY A 11 -9.50 -29.46 4.26
C GLY A 11 -10.28 -30.50 3.44
N GLN A 12 -11.01 -31.40 4.09
CA GLN A 12 -11.83 -32.41 3.42
C GLN A 12 -12.96 -31.79 2.60
N ILE A 13 -13.60 -30.73 3.09
CA ILE A 13 -14.63 -30.00 2.35
C ILE A 13 -13.99 -29.27 1.16
N SER A 14 -12.87 -28.59 1.37
CA SER A 14 -12.14 -27.83 0.34
C SER A 14 -11.78 -28.73 -0.84
N VAL A 15 -11.24 -29.92 -0.58
CA VAL A 15 -10.93 -30.92 -1.62
C VAL A 15 -12.18 -31.31 -2.42
N LYS A 16 -13.31 -31.55 -1.74
CA LYS A 16 -14.58 -31.91 -2.40
C LYS A 16 -15.15 -30.77 -3.23
N VAL A 17 -15.07 -29.53 -2.74
CA VAL A 17 -15.54 -28.34 -3.46
C VAL A 17 -14.67 -28.11 -4.70
N LYS A 18 -13.33 -28.12 -4.57
CA LYS A 18 -12.39 -27.96 -5.69
C LYS A 18 -12.61 -28.99 -6.78
N LYS A 19 -12.74 -30.27 -6.40
CA LYS A 19 -12.98 -31.36 -7.36
C LYS A 19 -14.26 -31.13 -8.17
N ARG A 20 -15.28 -30.51 -7.57
CA ARG A 20 -16.58 -30.27 -8.21
C ARG A 20 -16.57 -29.02 -9.08
N LEU A 21 -15.98 -27.93 -8.61
CA LEU A 21 -15.80 -26.70 -9.39
C LEU A 21 -14.99 -26.94 -10.67
N VAL A 22 -13.94 -27.77 -10.61
CA VAL A 22 -13.15 -28.12 -11.80
C VAL A 22 -13.99 -28.82 -12.87
N ILE A 23 -15.01 -29.59 -12.46
CA ILE A 23 -15.94 -30.27 -13.38
C ILE A 23 -16.94 -29.27 -13.96
N ASP A 24 -17.50 -28.38 -13.14
CA ASP A 24 -18.54 -27.43 -13.58
C ASP A 24 -17.98 -26.27 -14.44
N LEU A 25 -16.69 -25.93 -14.28
CA LEU A 25 -16.07 -24.81 -14.96
C LEU A 25 -15.50 -25.14 -16.35
N GLU A 26 -15.74 -26.33 -16.92
CA GLU A 26 -15.15 -26.81 -18.20
C GLU A 26 -15.26 -25.83 -19.41
N GLU A 27 -16.09 -24.78 -19.31
CA GLU A 27 -16.32 -23.77 -20.36
C GLU A 27 -15.96 -22.29 -19.98
N THR A 28 -15.12 -22.02 -18.98
CA THR A 28 -14.68 -20.64 -18.61
C THR A 28 -13.22 -20.32 -18.93
N GLU A 29 -12.89 -19.02 -19.10
CA GLU A 29 -11.51 -18.54 -19.20
C GLU A 29 -10.65 -19.04 -18.02
N GLU A 30 -9.45 -19.55 -18.32
CA GLU A 30 -8.51 -20.15 -17.35
C GLU A 30 -8.25 -19.24 -16.14
N LYS A 31 -8.17 -17.93 -16.38
CA LYS A 31 -7.97 -16.91 -15.35
C LYS A 31 -9.14 -16.78 -14.37
N LEU A 32 -10.39 -16.88 -14.85
CA LEU A 32 -11.57 -16.80 -14.01
C LEU A 32 -11.67 -18.03 -13.09
N ARG A 33 -11.26 -19.20 -13.60
CA ARG A 33 -11.19 -20.43 -12.81
C ARG A 33 -10.21 -20.30 -11.66
N GLU A 34 -9.02 -19.76 -11.90
CA GLU A 34 -8.02 -19.54 -10.85
C GLU A 34 -8.53 -18.60 -9.75
N GLU A 35 -9.19 -17.49 -10.12
CA GLU A 35 -9.77 -16.55 -9.15
C GLU A 35 -10.86 -17.22 -8.28
N VAL A 36 -11.79 -17.96 -8.91
CA VAL A 36 -12.84 -18.70 -8.19
C VAL A 36 -12.23 -19.75 -7.25
N LEU A 37 -11.27 -20.54 -7.72
CA LEU A 37 -10.58 -21.56 -6.90
C LEU A 37 -9.81 -20.94 -5.72
N GLY A 38 -9.24 -19.75 -5.91
CA GLY A 38 -8.57 -18.98 -4.87
C GLY A 38 -9.54 -18.58 -3.75
N VAL A 39 -10.66 -17.94 -4.10
CA VAL A 39 -11.67 -17.48 -3.14
C VAL A 39 -12.37 -18.65 -2.44
N VAL A 40 -12.59 -19.76 -3.14
CA VAL A 40 -13.15 -20.98 -2.54
C VAL A 40 -12.21 -21.56 -1.50
N SER A 41 -10.91 -21.58 -1.79
CA SER A 41 -9.90 -22.08 -0.82
C SER A 41 -9.94 -21.26 0.46
N SER A 42 -9.91 -19.93 0.35
CA SER A 42 -9.97 -19.03 1.52
C SER A 42 -11.30 -19.10 2.25
N SER A 43 -12.42 -19.22 1.53
CA SER A 43 -13.77 -19.25 2.11
C SER A 43 -14.06 -20.53 2.90
N VAL A 44 -13.44 -21.65 2.52
CA VAL A 44 -13.57 -22.93 3.23
C VAL A 44 -12.64 -22.99 4.45
N GLU A 45 -11.50 -22.32 4.39
CA GLU A 45 -10.60 -22.12 5.53
C GLU A 45 -11.23 -21.21 6.61
N MET A 46 -12.10 -20.28 6.20
CA MET A 46 -12.92 -19.49 7.12
C MET A 46 -14.02 -20.34 7.80
N THR A 47 -14.22 -20.06 9.09
CA THR A 47 -15.06 -20.82 10.05
C THR A 47 -16.31 -21.50 9.47
N LEU A 48 -16.26 -22.83 9.38
CA LEU A 48 -17.44 -23.68 9.19
C LEU A 48 -18.31 -23.64 10.46
N LYS A 49 -19.51 -23.05 10.35
CA LYS A 49 -20.51 -23.13 11.42
C LYS A 49 -21.07 -24.55 11.52
N GLY A 50 -21.32 -24.98 12.77
CA GLY A 50 -21.85 -26.31 13.08
C GLY A 50 -20.79 -27.38 13.30
N VAL A 51 -19.50 -27.03 13.45
CA VAL A 51 -18.47 -27.98 13.89
C VAL A 51 -18.50 -28.13 15.41
N GLU A 52 -18.86 -29.31 15.86
CA GLU A 52 -18.94 -29.68 17.27
C GLU A 52 -17.87 -30.71 17.62
N THR A 53 -17.26 -30.58 18.80
CA THR A 53 -16.33 -31.61 19.30
C THR A 53 -17.14 -32.68 20.02
N VAL A 54 -17.03 -33.92 19.55
CA VAL A 54 -17.78 -35.06 20.09
C VAL A 54 -16.94 -35.85 21.08
N GLU A 55 -15.65 -36.04 20.79
CA GLU A 55 -14.74 -36.74 21.69
C GLU A 55 -13.38 -36.05 21.77
N GLN A 56 -12.74 -36.20 22.92
CA GLN A 56 -11.37 -35.77 23.16
C GLN A 56 -10.65 -36.88 23.93
N TRP A 57 -9.45 -37.23 23.48
CA TRP A 57 -8.63 -38.25 24.12
C TRP A 57 -7.18 -37.78 24.23
N TYR A 58 -6.52 -38.09 25.35
CA TYR A 58 -5.11 -37.81 25.58
C TYR A 58 -4.33 -39.12 25.67
N ASP A 59 -3.34 -39.26 24.78
CA ASP A 59 -2.37 -40.33 24.80
C ASP A 59 -1.22 -39.96 25.75
N GLU A 60 -1.30 -40.43 26.99
CA GLU A 60 -0.24 -40.20 27.99
C GLU A 60 1.11 -40.81 27.58
N LYS A 61 1.09 -41.88 26.78
CA LYS A 61 2.29 -42.63 26.39
C LYS A 61 3.10 -41.89 25.33
N ASN A 62 2.42 -41.16 24.45
CA ASN A 62 3.03 -40.38 23.37
C ASN A 62 2.92 -38.86 23.58
N GLY A 63 2.28 -38.41 24.65
CA GLY A 63 2.06 -36.99 24.97
C GLY A 63 1.18 -36.26 23.95
N ARG A 64 0.20 -36.93 23.32
CA ARG A 64 -0.59 -36.38 22.21
C ARG A 64 -2.07 -36.23 22.54
N TYR A 65 -2.68 -35.12 22.11
CA TYR A 65 -4.13 -34.90 22.18
C TYR A 65 -4.80 -35.19 20.85
N TYR A 66 -5.86 -35.99 20.90
CA TYR A 66 -6.72 -36.33 19.78
C TYR A 66 -8.10 -35.73 20.02
N VAL A 67 -8.71 -35.23 18.96
CA VAL A 67 -10.05 -34.61 19.00
C VAL A 67 -10.84 -35.15 17.82
N LEU A 68 -12.03 -35.68 18.10
CA LEU A 68 -13.02 -36.01 17.08
C LEU A 68 -14.02 -34.86 16.99
N ALA A 69 -14.06 -34.21 15.83
CA ALA A 69 -15.05 -33.19 15.52
C ALA A 69 -16.03 -33.71 14.46
N VAL A 70 -17.28 -33.27 14.53
CA VAL A 70 -18.32 -33.56 13.53
C VAL A 70 -18.94 -32.26 13.04
N LEU A 71 -19.41 -32.27 11.79
CA LEU A 71 -20.11 -31.14 11.18
C LEU A 71 -21.62 -31.42 11.11
N SER A 72 -22.42 -30.57 11.75
CA SER A 72 -23.86 -30.52 11.54
C SER A 72 -24.18 -30.05 10.11
N ARG A 73 -24.53 -31.00 9.23
CA ARG A 73 -24.82 -30.70 7.82
C ARG A 73 -26.00 -29.75 7.63
N SER A 74 -27.00 -29.78 8.52
CA SER A 74 -28.14 -28.86 8.49
C SER A 74 -27.72 -27.43 8.83
N SER A 75 -26.92 -27.24 9.88
CA SER A 75 -26.40 -25.93 10.27
C SER A 75 -25.43 -25.37 9.22
N ALA A 76 -24.50 -26.19 8.74
CA ALA A 76 -23.56 -25.81 7.69
C ALA A 76 -24.27 -25.45 6.37
N CYS A 77 -25.33 -26.17 6.03
CA CYS A 77 -26.15 -25.90 4.85
C CYS A 77 -26.89 -24.56 4.97
N LEU A 78 -27.52 -24.28 6.12
CA LEU A 78 -28.21 -23.02 6.35
C LEU A 78 -27.26 -21.82 6.27
N ASP A 79 -26.06 -21.93 6.87
CA ASP A 79 -25.05 -20.87 6.82
C ASP A 79 -24.54 -20.63 5.39
N ALA A 80 -24.22 -21.69 4.66
CA ALA A 80 -23.76 -21.58 3.28
C ALA A 80 -24.82 -20.97 2.35
N LEU A 81 -26.09 -21.39 2.47
CA LEU A 81 -27.20 -20.83 1.69
C LEU A 81 -27.50 -19.37 2.06
N GLY A 82 -27.36 -19.00 3.34
CA GLY A 82 -27.49 -17.61 3.78
C GLY A 82 -26.41 -16.72 3.16
N ARG A 83 -25.14 -17.14 3.28
CA ARG A 83 -23.99 -16.44 2.67
C ARG A 83 -24.14 -16.28 1.16
N LEU A 84 -24.62 -17.32 0.48
CA LEU A 84 -24.89 -17.29 -0.95
C LEU A 84 -25.88 -16.17 -1.30
N ARG A 85 -27.06 -16.17 -0.68
CA ARG A 85 -28.12 -15.19 -0.95
C ARG A 85 -27.68 -13.76 -0.63
N ASP A 86 -26.99 -13.57 0.50
CA ASP A 86 -26.49 -12.25 0.90
C ASP A 86 -25.44 -11.71 -0.10
N ALA A 87 -24.59 -12.59 -0.62
CA ALA A 87 -23.57 -12.25 -1.59
C ALA A 87 -24.17 -11.96 -2.97
N GLU A 88 -25.12 -12.76 -3.45
CA GLU A 88 -25.86 -12.54 -4.70
C GLU A 88 -26.62 -11.21 -4.67
N SER A 89 -27.37 -10.94 -3.60
CA SER A 89 -28.11 -9.68 -3.45
C SER A 89 -27.18 -8.45 -3.48
N LYS A 90 -26.05 -8.50 -2.77
CA LYS A 90 -25.05 -7.42 -2.81
C LYS A 90 -24.46 -7.26 -4.21
N ALA A 91 -24.16 -8.35 -4.90
CA ALA A 91 -23.61 -8.31 -6.24
C ALA A 91 -24.55 -7.58 -7.21
N GLU A 92 -25.85 -7.89 -7.17
CA GLU A 92 -26.86 -7.24 -8.00
C GLU A 92 -27.01 -5.75 -7.71
N ASP A 93 -27.06 -5.37 -6.44
CA ASP A 93 -27.12 -3.98 -6.01
C ASP A 93 -25.91 -3.20 -6.53
N TYR A 94 -24.71 -3.71 -6.28
CA TYR A 94 -23.47 -3.09 -6.75
C TYR A 94 -23.42 -3.02 -8.29
N PHE A 95 -23.82 -4.07 -9.01
CA PHE A 95 -23.85 -4.01 -10.47
C PHE A 95 -24.82 -2.95 -10.99
N SER A 96 -26.02 -2.88 -10.40
CA SER A 96 -27.01 -1.85 -10.71
C SER A 96 -26.47 -0.44 -10.48
N TYR A 97 -25.78 -0.20 -9.36
CA TYR A 97 -25.13 1.07 -9.08
C TYR A 97 -24.01 1.37 -10.08
N GLY A 98 -23.18 0.38 -10.42
CA GLY A 98 -22.08 0.54 -11.38
C GLY A 98 -22.55 0.91 -12.78
N VAL A 99 -23.56 0.20 -13.30
CA VAL A 99 -24.16 0.50 -14.61
C VAL A 99 -24.82 1.90 -14.61
N LYS A 100 -25.49 2.28 -13.52
CA LYS A 100 -26.07 3.64 -13.37
C LYS A 100 -24.99 4.72 -13.34
N ALA A 101 -23.89 4.51 -12.63
CA ALA A 101 -22.76 5.44 -12.58
C ALA A 101 -22.12 5.60 -13.97
N ARG A 102 -21.90 4.50 -14.69
CA ARG A 102 -21.36 4.52 -16.06
C ARG A 102 -22.22 5.35 -17.01
N ARG A 103 -23.55 5.16 -16.96
CA ARG A 103 -24.50 5.94 -17.77
C ARG A 103 -24.48 7.43 -17.46
N LYS A 104 -24.09 7.82 -16.25
CA LYS A 104 -23.94 9.22 -15.82
C LYS A 104 -22.56 9.81 -16.18
N GLY A 105 -21.66 9.02 -16.77
CA GLY A 105 -20.27 9.42 -17.03
C GLY A 105 -19.36 9.32 -15.81
N ASP A 106 -19.86 8.85 -14.66
CA ASP A 106 -19.04 8.59 -13.48
C ASP A 106 -18.29 7.26 -13.64
N LEU A 107 -17.21 7.28 -14.41
CA LEU A 107 -16.39 6.10 -14.69
C LEU A 107 -15.69 5.56 -13.42
N GLY A 108 -15.37 6.44 -12.47
CA GLY A 108 -14.78 6.07 -11.18
C GLY A 108 -15.75 5.27 -10.32
N GLY A 109 -16.94 5.83 -10.05
CA GLY A 109 -18.00 5.15 -9.32
C GLY A 109 -18.55 3.93 -10.05
N ALA A 110 -18.53 3.93 -11.39
CA ALA A 110 -18.86 2.75 -12.19
C ALA A 110 -17.88 1.61 -11.91
N LEU A 111 -16.58 1.88 -12.03
CA LEU A 111 -15.56 0.88 -11.82
C LEU A 111 -15.57 0.35 -10.38
N GLU A 112 -15.73 1.25 -9.39
CA GLU A 112 -15.84 0.86 -7.98
C GLU A 112 -16.96 -0.14 -7.73
N ASN A 113 -18.18 0.21 -8.14
CA ASN A 113 -19.35 -0.61 -7.89
C ASN A 113 -19.29 -1.92 -8.70
N LEU A 114 -18.77 -1.91 -9.93
CA LEU A 114 -18.59 -3.13 -10.71
C LEU A 114 -17.54 -4.07 -10.08
N LEU A 115 -16.46 -3.54 -9.51
CA LEU A 115 -15.47 -4.34 -8.78
C LEU A 115 -16.06 -4.94 -7.49
N LYS A 116 -16.86 -4.18 -6.73
CA LYS A 116 -17.62 -4.69 -5.58
C LYS A 116 -18.61 -5.78 -5.97
N ALA A 117 -19.26 -5.62 -7.12
CA ALA A 117 -20.14 -6.63 -7.69
C ALA A 117 -19.38 -7.92 -8.02
N LYS A 118 -18.22 -7.80 -8.71
CA LYS A 118 -17.35 -8.94 -9.03
C LYS A 118 -16.93 -9.69 -7.76
N ARG A 119 -16.46 -8.99 -6.74
CA ARG A 119 -16.07 -9.60 -5.46
C ARG A 119 -17.25 -10.33 -4.79
N SER A 120 -18.41 -9.70 -4.74
CA SER A 120 -19.61 -10.32 -4.14
C SER A 120 -20.04 -11.57 -4.90
N LEU A 121 -19.90 -11.60 -6.23
CA LEU A 121 -20.13 -12.82 -7.02
C LEU A 121 -19.11 -13.92 -6.73
N LEU A 122 -17.83 -13.58 -6.56
CA LEU A 122 -16.82 -14.57 -6.16
C LEU A 122 -17.13 -15.18 -4.78
N ASP A 123 -17.59 -14.36 -3.83
CA ASP A 123 -18.05 -14.82 -2.52
C ASP A 123 -19.29 -15.74 -2.64
N ALA A 124 -20.22 -15.42 -3.56
CA ALA A 124 -21.38 -16.25 -3.87
C ALA A 124 -20.97 -17.60 -4.45
N GLU A 125 -20.05 -17.65 -5.41
CA GLU A 125 -19.52 -18.92 -5.95
C GLU A 125 -18.83 -19.77 -4.88
N GLY A 126 -18.09 -19.14 -3.96
CA GLY A 126 -17.52 -19.79 -2.78
C GLY A 126 -18.60 -20.44 -1.91
N ALA A 127 -19.64 -19.70 -1.58
CA ALA A 127 -20.76 -20.17 -0.76
C ALA A 127 -21.58 -21.28 -1.45
N LYS A 128 -21.82 -21.15 -2.76
CA LYS A 128 -22.49 -22.16 -3.60
C LYS A 128 -21.73 -23.48 -3.60
N GLY A 129 -20.41 -23.43 -3.80
CA GLY A 129 -19.55 -24.61 -3.75
C GLY A 129 -19.63 -25.34 -2.39
N ILE A 130 -19.61 -24.60 -1.28
CA ILE A 130 -19.79 -25.16 0.06
C ILE A 130 -21.18 -25.82 0.19
N ALA A 131 -22.25 -25.09 -0.19
CA ALA A 131 -23.63 -25.57 -0.09
C ALA A 131 -23.83 -26.89 -0.85
N GLN A 132 -23.28 -27.01 -2.06
CA GLN A 132 -23.33 -28.22 -2.86
C GLN A 132 -22.71 -29.45 -2.16
N VAL A 133 -21.69 -29.25 -1.31
CA VAL A 133 -21.03 -30.33 -0.56
C VAL A 133 -21.77 -30.66 0.74
N VAL A 134 -22.18 -29.65 1.50
CA VAL A 134 -22.72 -29.87 2.86
C VAL A 134 -24.21 -30.18 2.87
N CYS A 135 -25.00 -29.69 1.91
CA CYS A 135 -26.46 -29.84 1.90
C CYS A 135 -26.93 -31.21 1.33
N PRO A 136 -27.59 -32.07 2.11
CA PRO A 136 -27.98 -33.42 1.67
C PRO A 136 -29.13 -33.47 0.64
N GLN A 137 -29.97 -32.43 0.55
CA GLN A 137 -31.23 -32.43 -0.24
C GLN A 137 -31.33 -31.29 -1.29
N VAL A 138 -30.29 -30.49 -1.45
CA VAL A 138 -30.21 -29.43 -2.48
C VAL A 138 -30.37 -30.03 -3.90
N ARG A 139 -30.15 -31.33 -4.09
CA ARG A 139 -30.33 -31.99 -5.38
C ARG A 139 -31.77 -32.03 -5.95
N LEU A 140 -32.82 -31.86 -5.13
CA LEU A 140 -34.22 -32.01 -5.57
C LEU A 140 -35.05 -30.70 -5.56
N ARG A 141 -34.68 -29.72 -4.74
CA ARG A 141 -35.31 -28.37 -4.71
C ARG A 141 -34.40 -27.25 -5.17
N ALA A 142 -33.09 -27.49 -5.25
CA ALA A 142 -32.18 -26.45 -5.68
C ALA A 142 -32.06 -26.38 -7.20
N GLU A 143 -32.42 -27.39 -7.99
CA GLU A 143 -32.56 -27.17 -9.44
C GLU A 143 -33.66 -26.15 -9.76
N GLU A 144 -34.75 -26.09 -8.97
CA GLU A 144 -35.80 -25.06 -9.12
C GLU A 144 -35.40 -23.72 -8.47
N ALA A 145 -34.81 -23.75 -7.26
CA ALA A 145 -34.35 -22.53 -6.61
C ALA A 145 -33.11 -21.89 -7.30
N PHE A 146 -32.26 -22.68 -7.96
CA PHE A 146 -31.15 -22.22 -8.80
C PHE A 146 -31.59 -21.89 -10.23
N ARG A 147 -32.69 -22.47 -10.77
CA ARG A 147 -33.28 -22.06 -12.06
C ARG A 147 -33.98 -20.71 -12.01
N GLU A 148 -34.66 -20.36 -10.92
CA GLU A 148 -35.15 -18.98 -10.72
C GLU A 148 -34.00 -17.96 -10.60
N LEU A 149 -32.77 -18.43 -10.31
CA LEU A 149 -31.51 -17.67 -10.29
C LEU A 149 -30.74 -17.73 -11.62
N GLU A 150 -31.19 -18.45 -12.67
CA GLU A 150 -30.46 -18.51 -13.96
C GLU A 150 -30.58 -17.21 -14.79
N GLU A 151 -31.47 -16.28 -14.43
CA GLU A 151 -31.44 -14.89 -14.93
C GLU A 151 -30.50 -13.97 -14.12
N ALA A 152 -29.83 -14.49 -13.09
CA ALA A 152 -28.98 -13.71 -12.21
C ALA A 152 -27.70 -13.21 -12.90
N LEU A 153 -27.16 -12.15 -12.32
CA LEU A 153 -25.92 -11.51 -12.74
C LEU A 153 -24.75 -12.52 -12.79
N SER A 154 -24.13 -12.71 -13.96
CA SER A 154 -22.95 -13.58 -14.11
C SER A 154 -21.62 -12.82 -13.97
N LEU A 155 -20.56 -13.53 -13.55
CA LEU A 155 -19.20 -12.97 -13.50
C LEU A 155 -18.78 -12.41 -14.87
N ALA A 156 -19.05 -13.13 -15.97
CA ALA A 156 -18.74 -12.69 -17.32
C ALA A 156 -19.39 -11.33 -17.67
N LYS A 157 -20.66 -11.13 -17.29
CA LYS A 157 -21.38 -9.87 -17.51
C LYS A 157 -20.78 -8.71 -16.72
N VAL A 158 -20.36 -8.95 -15.47
CA VAL A 158 -19.66 -7.93 -14.67
C VAL A 158 -18.31 -7.61 -15.28
N GLU A 159 -17.55 -8.60 -15.74
CA GLU A 159 -16.24 -8.40 -16.37
C GLU A 159 -16.32 -7.64 -17.68
N ASP A 160 -17.33 -7.91 -18.50
CA ASP A 160 -17.59 -7.17 -19.74
C ASP A 160 -17.85 -5.68 -19.43
N GLU A 161 -18.70 -5.38 -18.45
CA GLU A 161 -18.94 -3.99 -18.03
C GLU A 161 -17.68 -3.33 -17.44
N ILE A 162 -16.86 -4.06 -16.68
CA ILE A 162 -15.55 -3.57 -16.20
C ILE A 162 -14.64 -3.25 -17.39
N ARG A 163 -14.61 -4.12 -18.41
CA ARG A 163 -13.79 -3.93 -19.61
C ARG A 163 -14.23 -2.69 -20.39
N GLU A 164 -15.53 -2.47 -20.54
CA GLU A 164 -16.10 -1.28 -21.18
C GLU A 164 -15.75 0.01 -20.42
N VAL A 165 -15.87 0.02 -19.08
CA VAL A 165 -15.46 1.18 -18.27
C VAL A 165 -13.96 1.44 -18.42
N ARG A 166 -13.11 0.40 -18.41
CA ARG A 166 -11.67 0.54 -18.62
C ARG A 166 -11.33 1.11 -19.99
N ARG A 167 -12.04 0.69 -21.04
CA ARG A 167 -11.88 1.23 -22.39
C ARG A 167 -12.29 2.70 -22.45
N ALA A 168 -13.39 3.08 -21.81
CA ALA A 168 -13.80 4.49 -21.71
C ALA A 168 -12.76 5.35 -20.98
N LEU A 169 -12.09 4.78 -19.96
CA LEU A 169 -11.00 5.45 -19.23
C LEU A 169 -9.76 5.73 -20.08
N GLU A 170 -9.54 5.05 -21.21
CA GLU A 170 -8.41 5.33 -22.10
C GLU A 170 -8.50 6.72 -22.75
N GLY A 171 -9.74 7.20 -23.00
CA GLY A 171 -10.00 8.53 -23.55
C GLY A 171 -10.31 9.59 -22.50
N ALA A 172 -10.32 9.23 -21.22
CA ALA A 172 -10.81 10.07 -20.14
C ALA A 172 -9.86 11.21 -19.78
N SER A 173 -10.41 12.22 -19.09
CA SER A 173 -9.62 13.27 -18.47
C SER A 173 -8.69 12.72 -17.39
N LEU A 174 -7.66 13.49 -17.02
CA LEU A 174 -6.75 13.11 -15.95
C LEU A 174 -7.50 12.92 -14.62
N GLU A 175 -8.51 13.74 -14.34
CA GLU A 175 -9.34 13.65 -13.14
C GLU A 175 -10.13 12.33 -13.07
N GLU A 176 -10.83 11.98 -14.15
CA GLU A 176 -11.60 10.73 -14.24
C GLU A 176 -10.69 9.50 -14.15
N TRP A 177 -9.55 9.55 -14.86
CA TRP A 177 -8.56 8.49 -14.83
C TRP A 177 -8.01 8.28 -13.41
N THR A 178 -7.70 9.37 -12.71
CA THR A 178 -7.13 9.32 -11.36
C THR A 178 -8.15 8.84 -10.33
N ALA A 179 -9.42 9.25 -10.46
CA ALA A 179 -10.50 8.74 -9.64
C ALA A 179 -10.64 7.21 -9.79
N ALA A 180 -10.69 6.71 -11.02
CA ALA A 180 -10.77 5.28 -11.29
C ALA A 180 -9.54 4.50 -10.82
N PHE A 181 -8.34 5.10 -10.91
CA PHE A 181 -7.12 4.52 -10.34
C PHE A 181 -7.19 4.44 -8.81
N GLY A 182 -7.66 5.50 -8.15
CA GLY A 182 -7.87 5.54 -6.71
C GLY A 182 -8.87 4.52 -6.19
N TYR A 183 -10.00 4.33 -6.87
CA TYR A 183 -10.96 3.27 -6.53
C TYR A 183 -10.38 1.85 -6.67
N ALA A 184 -9.60 1.62 -7.72
CA ALA A 184 -8.91 0.33 -7.90
C ALA A 184 -7.83 0.09 -6.84
N LEU A 185 -7.24 1.14 -6.28
CA LEU A 185 -6.37 1.04 -5.10
C LEU A 185 -7.17 0.77 -3.83
N ALA A 186 -8.30 1.45 -3.62
CA ALA A 186 -9.16 1.25 -2.45
C ALA A 186 -9.63 -0.20 -2.31
N GLU A 187 -9.97 -0.85 -3.43
CA GLU A 187 -10.34 -2.27 -3.44
C GLU A 187 -9.23 -3.17 -2.88
N ARG A 188 -7.97 -2.89 -3.24
CA ARG A 188 -6.79 -3.63 -2.76
C ARG A 188 -6.48 -3.33 -1.30
N VAL A 189 -6.79 -2.11 -0.83
CA VAL A 189 -6.65 -1.72 0.57
C VAL A 189 -7.66 -2.43 1.47
N GLY A 190 -8.88 -2.64 0.97
CA GLY A 190 -9.96 -3.25 1.74
C GLY A 190 -10.39 -2.40 2.93
N GLU A 191 -10.54 -3.02 4.10
CA GLU A 191 -11.00 -2.35 5.33
C GLU A 191 -9.85 -1.78 6.19
N MET A 192 -8.60 -1.96 5.77
CA MET A 192 -7.46 -1.48 6.52
C MET A 192 -7.29 0.04 6.42
N PRO A 193 -6.78 0.69 7.49
CA PRO A 193 -6.35 2.07 7.38
C PRO A 193 -5.13 2.16 6.45
N ALA A 194 -4.96 3.30 5.78
CA ALA A 194 -3.85 3.50 4.85
C ALA A 194 -3.11 4.84 5.06
N VAL A 195 -1.83 4.87 4.72
CA VAL A 195 -1.02 6.09 4.58
C VAL A 195 -0.68 6.25 3.11
N VAL A 196 -0.92 7.44 2.56
CA VAL A 196 -0.54 7.78 1.19
C VAL A 196 0.78 8.54 1.21
N GLY A 197 1.83 7.89 0.73
CA GLY A 197 3.12 8.47 0.43
C GLY A 197 3.15 9.13 -0.95
N ALA A 198 4.32 9.62 -1.31
CA ALA A 198 4.53 10.37 -2.55
C ALA A 198 4.51 9.48 -3.80
N PHE A 199 3.98 10.03 -4.89
CA PHE A 199 4.16 9.53 -6.25
C PHE A 199 5.36 10.25 -6.89
N THR A 200 6.38 9.50 -7.33
CA THR A 200 7.70 10.05 -7.71
C THR A 200 8.04 9.77 -9.17
N TYR A 201 8.87 10.63 -9.78
CA TYR A 201 9.34 10.49 -11.16
C TYR A 201 10.51 9.50 -11.25
N GLY A 202 10.31 8.40 -11.98
CA GLY A 202 11.28 7.32 -12.12
C GLY A 202 11.74 6.76 -10.76
N GLU A 203 13.04 6.46 -10.65
CA GLU A 203 13.67 5.89 -9.44
C GLU A 203 14.25 6.96 -8.50
N THR A 204 14.09 8.24 -8.81
CA THR A 204 14.79 9.32 -8.10
C THR A 204 14.22 9.61 -6.72
N GLY A 205 12.99 9.14 -6.45
CA GLY A 205 12.22 9.50 -5.25
C GLY A 205 11.69 10.94 -5.25
N ALA A 206 11.92 11.69 -6.33
CA ALA A 206 11.51 13.08 -6.48
C ALA A 206 10.11 13.22 -7.08
N SER A 207 9.22 14.05 -6.52
CA SER A 207 7.90 14.33 -7.10
C SER A 207 7.86 15.69 -7.83
N GLY A 208 7.63 15.65 -9.14
CA GLY A 208 7.27 16.83 -9.93
C GLY A 208 5.85 17.32 -9.62
N GLU A 209 5.35 18.26 -10.43
CA GLU A 209 3.97 18.75 -10.31
C GLU A 209 2.96 17.62 -10.42
N PHE A 210 3.17 16.73 -11.40
CA PHE A 210 2.31 15.57 -11.60
C PHE A 210 2.31 14.62 -10.39
N GLY A 211 3.48 14.33 -9.81
CA GLY A 211 3.58 13.51 -8.60
C GLY A 211 2.81 14.08 -7.41
N ARG A 212 2.89 15.41 -7.21
CA ARG A 212 2.12 16.12 -6.17
C ARG A 212 0.62 16.13 -6.46
N TYR A 213 0.23 16.27 -7.73
CA TYR A 213 -1.16 16.10 -8.14
C TYR A 213 -1.66 14.69 -7.81
N MET A 214 -0.95 13.65 -8.27
CA MET A 214 -1.31 12.25 -8.05
C MET A 214 -1.45 11.92 -6.56
N THR A 215 -0.49 12.34 -5.74
CA THR A 215 -0.53 12.10 -4.28
C THR A 215 -1.80 12.69 -3.65
N ARG A 216 -2.18 13.93 -4.04
CA ARG A 216 -3.40 14.59 -3.54
C ARG A 216 -4.68 13.94 -4.08
N ALA A 217 -4.72 13.70 -5.39
CA ALA A 217 -5.89 13.15 -6.07
C ALA A 217 -6.19 11.71 -5.62
N ILE A 218 -5.16 10.87 -5.42
CA ILE A 218 -5.31 9.52 -4.88
C ILE A 218 -5.74 9.55 -3.42
N SER A 219 -5.18 10.44 -2.59
CA SER A 219 -5.68 10.61 -1.22
C SER A 219 -7.18 10.97 -1.20
N SER A 220 -7.60 11.86 -2.09
CA SER A 220 -9.01 12.25 -2.21
C SER A 220 -9.89 11.08 -2.68
N ALA A 221 -9.46 10.37 -3.72
CA ALA A 221 -10.20 9.23 -4.27
C ALA A 221 -10.34 8.08 -3.26
N LEU A 222 -9.28 7.75 -2.53
CA LEU A 222 -9.32 6.74 -1.46
C LEU A 222 -10.28 7.14 -0.34
N THR A 223 -10.27 8.42 0.06
CA THR A 223 -11.19 8.93 1.08
C THR A 223 -12.64 8.84 0.61
N GLN A 224 -12.92 9.20 -0.65
CA GLN A 224 -14.26 9.08 -1.25
C GLN A 224 -14.71 7.62 -1.35
N ALA A 225 -13.78 6.70 -1.60
CA ALA A 225 -14.02 5.25 -1.59
C ALA A 225 -14.21 4.66 -0.18
N GLY A 226 -14.13 5.47 0.89
CA GLY A 226 -14.34 5.04 2.28
C GLY A 226 -13.10 4.51 3.00
N VAL A 227 -11.90 4.65 2.41
CA VAL A 227 -10.65 4.24 3.07
C VAL A 227 -10.29 5.24 4.18
N THR A 228 -10.00 4.72 5.37
CA THR A 228 -9.53 5.55 6.49
C THR A 228 -8.06 5.92 6.29
N LEU A 229 -7.80 7.17 5.91
CA LEU A 229 -6.44 7.67 5.76
C LEU A 229 -5.84 8.16 7.09
N LEU A 230 -4.69 7.60 7.45
CA LEU A 230 -3.89 8.03 8.58
C LEU A 230 -2.92 9.14 8.17
N LYS A 231 -2.72 10.13 9.03
CA LYS A 231 -1.70 11.16 8.82
C LYS A 231 -0.27 10.62 8.94
N ARG A 232 -0.09 9.62 9.81
CA ARG A 232 1.17 8.93 10.10
C ARG A 232 0.87 7.53 10.62
N ASP A 233 1.79 6.61 10.39
CA ASP A 233 1.70 5.23 10.87
C ASP A 233 3.09 4.69 11.22
N PRO A 234 3.72 5.20 12.30
CA PRO A 234 5.11 4.85 12.63
C PRO A 234 5.30 3.38 13.00
N ASP A 235 4.22 2.70 13.39
CA ASP A 235 4.22 1.28 13.77
C ASP A 235 3.91 0.36 12.57
N HIS A 236 3.68 0.92 11.37
CA HIS A 236 3.38 0.18 10.13
C HIS A 236 2.21 -0.81 10.31
N ARG A 237 1.10 -0.34 10.90
CA ARG A 237 -0.11 -1.16 11.16
C ARG A 237 -1.13 -1.10 10.03
N GLY A 238 -1.05 -0.09 9.18
CA GLY A 238 -1.89 0.11 8.01
C GLY A 238 -1.16 -0.25 6.71
N ILE A 239 -1.83 0.02 5.59
CA ILE A 239 -1.25 -0.14 4.26
C ILE A 239 -0.55 1.16 3.84
N TRP A 240 0.70 1.06 3.42
CA TRP A 240 1.45 2.18 2.87
C TRP A 240 1.34 2.18 1.35
N ILE A 241 0.77 3.24 0.81
CA ILE A 241 0.56 3.40 -0.63
C ILE A 241 1.56 4.42 -1.15
N SER A 242 2.38 4.04 -2.13
CA SER A 242 3.27 4.96 -2.82
C SER A 242 3.28 4.68 -4.31
N GLY A 243 3.91 5.52 -5.12
CA GLY A 243 3.98 5.23 -6.55
C GLY A 243 5.15 5.85 -7.26
N ARG A 244 5.34 5.38 -8.49
CA ARG A 244 6.31 5.89 -9.45
C ARG A 244 5.60 6.18 -10.77
N TYR A 245 6.12 7.14 -11.52
CA TYR A 245 5.64 7.41 -12.87
C TYR A 245 6.79 7.81 -13.79
N TRP A 246 6.65 7.50 -15.07
CA TRP A 246 7.61 7.87 -16.10
C TRP A 246 6.94 7.96 -17.47
N GLU A 247 7.62 8.63 -18.40
CA GLU A 247 7.19 8.76 -19.79
C GLU A 247 7.58 7.50 -20.57
N GLU A 248 6.63 6.96 -21.33
CA GLU A 248 6.83 5.82 -22.24
C GLU A 248 6.14 6.15 -23.57
N GLY A 249 6.89 6.77 -24.50
CA GLY A 249 6.34 7.28 -25.75
C GLY A 249 5.25 8.32 -25.53
N GLU A 250 4.08 8.12 -26.14
CA GLU A 250 2.90 9.00 -26.01
C GLU A 250 2.06 8.73 -24.74
N ARG A 251 2.62 7.98 -23.78
CA ARG A 251 1.92 7.60 -22.55
C ARG A 251 2.76 7.93 -21.33
N VAL A 252 2.06 8.14 -20.21
CA VAL A 252 2.66 8.19 -18.87
C VAL A 252 2.26 6.91 -18.16
N LEU A 253 3.24 6.09 -17.81
CA LEU A 253 3.02 4.93 -16.96
C LEU A 253 3.01 5.39 -15.51
N VAL A 254 1.99 4.95 -14.77
CA VAL A 254 1.84 5.16 -13.34
C VAL A 254 1.79 3.79 -12.68
N TYR A 255 2.73 3.56 -11.77
CA TYR A 255 2.86 2.37 -10.99
C TYR A 255 2.62 2.71 -9.52
N ALA A 256 1.63 2.08 -8.89
CA ALA A 256 1.38 2.18 -7.46
C ALA A 256 1.76 0.88 -6.76
N GLU A 257 2.31 1.03 -5.58
CA GLU A 257 2.78 -0.02 -4.69
C GLU A 257 2.04 0.11 -3.36
N LEU A 258 1.53 -1.00 -2.85
CA LEU A 258 0.83 -1.10 -1.57
C LEU A 258 1.62 -2.07 -0.70
N GLU A 259 2.25 -1.56 0.34
CA GLU A 259 3.00 -2.34 1.31
C GLU A 259 2.14 -2.53 2.56
N GLY A 260 1.81 -3.77 2.89
CA GLY A 260 1.04 -4.11 4.09
C GLY A 260 1.92 -4.30 5.33
N PRO A 261 1.32 -4.46 6.52
CA PRO A 261 2.02 -4.55 7.80
C PRO A 261 2.98 -5.74 7.90
N GLY A 262 2.71 -6.84 7.17
CA GLY A 262 3.54 -8.04 7.15
C GLY A 262 4.67 -7.99 6.11
N GLY A 263 4.81 -6.89 5.37
CA GLY A 263 5.77 -6.75 4.26
C GLY A 263 5.27 -7.33 2.93
N GLU A 264 4.01 -7.76 2.86
CA GLU A 264 3.34 -8.09 1.61
C GLU A 264 3.27 -6.85 0.70
N VAL A 265 3.59 -7.04 -0.57
CA VAL A 265 3.58 -5.96 -1.57
C VAL A 265 2.58 -6.32 -2.68
N ALA A 266 1.54 -5.51 -2.81
CA ALA A 266 0.66 -5.52 -3.97
C ALA A 266 1.01 -4.34 -4.89
N SER A 267 0.70 -4.46 -6.17
CA SER A 267 0.92 -3.37 -7.12
C SER A 267 -0.23 -3.19 -8.11
N LEU A 268 -0.32 -1.97 -8.64
CA LEU A 268 -1.25 -1.61 -9.69
C LEU A 268 -0.56 -0.66 -10.67
N GLN A 269 -0.55 -1.05 -11.95
CA GLN A 269 -0.01 -0.23 -13.02
C GLN A 269 -1.11 0.17 -14.00
N ARG A 270 -1.09 1.43 -14.45
CA ARG A 270 -1.91 1.92 -15.57
C ARG A 270 -1.17 2.95 -16.39
N ALA A 271 -1.60 3.11 -17.64
CA ALA A 271 -1.14 4.15 -18.54
C ALA A 271 -2.21 5.24 -18.68
N ILE A 272 -1.79 6.49 -18.85
CA ILE A 272 -2.61 7.60 -19.32
C ILE A 272 -1.93 8.25 -20.54
N GLY A 273 -2.70 8.76 -21.50
CA GLY A 273 -2.16 9.52 -22.62
C GLY A 273 -1.37 10.74 -22.14
N ARG A 274 -0.17 10.96 -22.70
CA ARG A 274 0.69 12.10 -22.36
C ARG A 274 0.00 13.44 -22.64
N ASP A 275 -0.87 13.48 -23.63
CA ASP A 275 -1.72 14.61 -24.01
C ASP A 275 -2.75 14.98 -22.94
N LYS A 276 -3.15 14.01 -22.09
CA LYS A 276 -4.09 14.24 -20.97
C LYS A 276 -3.40 14.81 -19.74
N VAL A 277 -2.07 14.75 -19.67
CA VAL A 277 -1.31 15.22 -18.51
C VAL A 277 -0.80 16.64 -18.76
N SER A 278 -1.50 17.62 -18.19
CA SER A 278 -1.14 19.04 -18.26
C SER A 278 0.03 19.43 -17.35
N TYR A 279 0.38 18.58 -16.37
CA TYR A 279 1.43 18.84 -15.39
C TYR A 279 2.83 18.51 -15.90
N ALA A 280 3.84 19.23 -15.42
CA ALA A 280 5.23 18.84 -15.61
C ALA A 280 5.51 17.50 -14.90
N LEU A 281 6.03 16.53 -15.66
CA LEU A 281 6.35 15.20 -15.15
C LEU A 281 7.69 15.19 -14.39
N LYS A 282 8.73 15.73 -15.04
CA LYS A 282 10.08 15.83 -14.49
C LYS A 282 10.12 16.89 -13.37
N PRO A 283 10.70 16.58 -12.19
CA PRO A 283 10.98 17.58 -11.17
C PRO A 283 11.95 18.66 -11.67
N THR A 284 11.75 19.91 -11.25
CA THR A 284 12.57 21.05 -11.69
C THR A 284 14.04 20.93 -11.28
N LEU A 285 14.32 20.44 -10.06
CA LEU A 285 15.67 20.32 -9.50
C LEU A 285 16.25 18.90 -9.65
N LEU A 286 15.77 18.12 -10.63
CA LEU A 286 16.14 16.70 -10.76
C LEU A 286 17.66 16.49 -10.82
N GLU A 287 18.37 17.31 -11.61
CA GLU A 287 19.83 17.22 -11.76
C GLU A 287 20.58 17.64 -10.49
N GLU A 288 20.11 18.68 -9.80
CA GLU A 288 20.71 19.14 -8.53
C GLU A 288 20.51 18.13 -7.39
N MET A 289 19.47 17.29 -7.48
CA MET A 289 19.17 16.23 -6.52
C MET A 289 20.03 14.98 -6.68
N GLU A 290 20.57 14.69 -7.87
CA GLU A 290 21.38 13.50 -8.11
C GLU A 290 22.53 13.30 -7.08
N PRO A 291 23.35 14.31 -6.73
CA PRO A 291 24.39 14.12 -5.70
C PRO A 291 23.82 13.87 -4.29
N LEU A 292 22.59 14.31 -4.04
CA LEU A 292 21.93 14.18 -2.74
C LEU A 292 21.30 12.81 -2.53
N VAL A 293 20.79 12.19 -3.59
CA VAL A 293 20.14 10.88 -3.53
C VAL A 293 21.21 9.78 -3.58
N GLY A 294 21.27 8.97 -2.53
CA GLY A 294 22.22 7.87 -2.44
C GLY A 294 22.18 7.17 -1.09
N SER A 295 22.50 5.88 -1.12
CA SER A 295 22.76 5.08 0.06
C SER A 295 24.02 4.26 -0.17
N GLY A 296 24.88 4.16 0.82
CA GLY A 296 26.12 3.42 0.69
C GLY A 296 27.12 3.80 1.77
N GLY A 297 28.21 3.06 1.85
CA GLY A 297 29.20 3.26 2.89
C GLY A 297 30.21 2.14 2.94
N LYS A 298 31.19 2.31 3.82
CA LYS A 298 32.17 1.29 4.17
C LYS A 298 32.15 1.11 5.68
N GLY A 299 31.84 -0.10 6.14
CA GLY A 299 31.91 -0.47 7.56
C GLY A 299 30.86 0.15 8.48
N ILE A 300 29.90 0.91 7.94
CA ILE A 300 28.71 1.39 8.64
C ILE A 300 27.50 1.17 7.72
N ASN A 301 26.42 0.62 8.25
CA ASN A 301 25.10 0.65 7.61
C ASN A 301 24.25 1.71 8.31
N LEU A 302 23.83 2.72 7.55
CA LEU A 302 23.02 3.83 8.04
C LEU A 302 21.63 3.79 7.42
N ALA A 303 20.60 3.82 8.27
CA ALA A 303 19.22 3.96 7.85
C ALA A 303 18.69 5.36 8.21
N LEU A 304 17.98 5.98 7.26
CA LEU A 304 17.30 7.26 7.40
C LEU A 304 15.87 7.13 6.87
N TRP A 305 14.89 7.52 7.67
CA TRP A 305 13.48 7.58 7.30
C TRP A 305 12.76 8.67 8.12
N THR A 306 11.47 8.89 7.84
CA THR A 306 10.67 9.89 8.57
C THR A 306 9.45 9.26 9.26
N ASP A 307 8.69 10.04 10.04
CA ASP A 307 7.46 9.59 10.69
C ASP A 307 6.32 9.24 9.71
N LYS A 308 6.50 9.54 8.42
CA LYS A 308 5.64 9.11 7.31
C LYS A 308 6.32 8.08 6.38
N GLY A 309 7.36 7.41 6.86
CA GLY A 309 8.06 6.38 6.09
C GLY A 309 9.15 6.91 5.17
N ARG A 310 9.44 6.15 4.10
CA ARG A 310 10.58 6.36 3.19
C ARG A 310 10.29 7.25 1.98
N LYS A 311 9.03 7.33 1.56
CA LYS A 311 8.54 8.19 0.47
C LYS A 311 7.51 9.19 1.01
N PRO A 312 7.88 10.01 2.01
CA PRO A 312 6.89 10.79 2.74
C PRO A 312 6.34 11.97 1.92
N ALA A 313 5.06 12.26 2.16
CA ALA A 313 4.39 13.46 1.67
C ALA A 313 3.91 14.30 2.86
N TYR A 314 4.45 15.52 3.00
CA TYR A 314 4.07 16.47 4.04
C TYR A 314 3.31 17.66 3.48
N ARG A 315 2.38 18.17 4.28
CA ARG A 315 1.65 19.42 4.03
C ARG A 315 2.21 20.53 4.89
N GLU A 316 2.03 21.76 4.43
CA GLU A 316 2.33 22.97 5.19
C GLU A 316 1.78 22.89 6.63
N GLY A 317 2.63 23.28 7.58
CA GLY A 317 2.32 23.27 9.01
C GLY A 317 2.48 21.91 9.69
N GLU A 318 2.66 20.81 8.94
CA GLU A 318 2.98 19.52 9.55
C GLU A 318 4.39 19.53 10.13
N GLN A 319 4.58 18.78 11.22
CA GLN A 319 5.89 18.57 11.82
C GLN A 319 6.50 17.31 11.24
N MET A 320 7.75 17.41 10.80
CA MET A 320 8.53 16.30 10.30
C MET A 320 9.49 15.81 11.38
N VAL A 321 9.56 14.50 11.58
CA VAL A 321 10.53 13.85 12.45
C VAL A 321 11.35 12.86 11.64
N ALA A 322 12.66 13.09 11.57
CA ALA A 322 13.61 12.17 10.97
C ALA A 322 14.08 11.13 12.00
N PHE A 323 14.29 9.92 11.54
CA PHE A 323 14.82 8.80 12.31
C PHE A 323 16.14 8.32 11.72
N LEU A 324 17.14 8.14 12.57
CA LEU A 324 18.45 7.60 12.22
C LEU A 324 18.74 6.33 13.01
N LYS A 325 19.31 5.32 12.34
CA LYS A 325 19.85 4.12 12.99
C LYS A 325 21.13 3.70 12.27
N ALA A 326 22.19 3.49 13.04
CA ALA A 326 23.44 2.92 12.56
C ALA A 326 23.70 1.57 13.22
N ASP A 327 24.40 0.67 12.54
CA ASP A 327 24.87 -0.61 13.09
C ASP A 327 26.18 -0.50 13.87
N ARG A 328 26.81 0.68 13.87
CA ARG A 328 28.06 0.97 14.55
C ARG A 328 28.01 2.33 15.24
N ASP A 329 28.73 2.46 16.35
CA ASP A 329 28.95 3.73 17.03
C ASP A 329 29.64 4.72 16.07
N CYS A 330 29.05 5.91 15.88
CA CYS A 330 29.53 6.89 14.90
C CYS A 330 29.03 8.30 15.18
N TYR A 331 29.67 9.29 14.56
CA TYR A 331 29.19 10.65 14.44
C TYR A 331 28.28 10.77 13.22
N VAL A 332 27.18 11.50 13.36
CA VAL A 332 26.23 11.76 12.27
C VAL A 332 26.03 13.24 12.00
N GLN A 333 25.76 13.60 10.75
CA GLN A 333 25.19 14.88 10.36
C GLN A 333 23.93 14.65 9.54
N LEU A 334 22.89 15.43 9.78
CA LEU A 334 21.65 15.46 9.00
C LEU A 334 21.53 16.83 8.32
N ILE A 335 21.52 16.80 7.00
CA ILE A 335 21.33 17.96 6.14
C ILE A 335 19.96 17.87 5.49
N TYR A 336 19.33 19.02 5.33
CA TYR A 336 18.07 19.19 4.64
C TYR A 336 18.28 20.11 3.45
N HIS A 337 17.96 19.61 2.26
CA HIS A 337 17.95 20.35 1.02
C HIS A 337 16.50 20.72 0.69
N ASP A 338 16.21 22.02 0.63
CA ASP A 338 14.85 22.50 0.37
C ASP A 338 14.51 22.58 -1.12
N ALA A 339 13.26 22.95 -1.43
CA ALA A 339 12.74 23.01 -2.79
C ALA A 339 13.27 24.20 -3.62
N GLU A 340 14.09 25.08 -3.04
CA GLU A 340 14.79 26.19 -3.72
C GLU A 340 16.29 25.91 -3.91
N GLY A 341 16.76 24.72 -3.58
CA GLY A 341 18.16 24.35 -3.73
C GLY A 341 19.04 24.75 -2.54
N ARG A 342 18.47 25.11 -1.38
CA ARG A 342 19.22 25.55 -0.20
C ARG A 342 19.48 24.40 0.75
N ASP A 343 20.73 24.29 1.21
CA ASP A 343 21.15 23.29 2.19
C ASP A 343 21.19 23.83 3.62
N PHE A 344 20.57 23.11 4.54
CA PHE A 344 20.54 23.41 5.97
C PHE A 344 21.08 22.25 6.79
N LEU A 345 22.05 22.51 7.67
CA LEU A 345 22.41 21.53 8.69
C LEU A 345 21.35 21.53 9.80
N ILE A 346 20.61 20.43 9.89
CA ILE A 346 19.54 20.21 10.88
C ILE A 346 20.09 19.58 12.16
N PHE A 347 21.07 18.69 12.04
CA PHE A 347 21.71 18.01 13.18
C PHE A 347 23.19 17.72 12.90
N PRO A 348 24.13 18.00 13.84
CA PRO A 348 23.92 18.75 15.07
C PRO A 348 23.50 20.20 14.81
N ASN A 349 22.85 20.81 15.79
CA ASN A 349 22.46 22.22 15.73
C ASN A 349 22.70 22.92 17.08
N ARG A 350 22.29 24.19 17.21
CA ARG A 350 22.52 24.98 18.42
C ARG A 350 21.83 24.41 19.67
N PHE A 351 20.74 23.67 19.50
CA PHE A 351 19.97 23.07 20.59
C PHE A 351 20.45 21.68 20.97
N ARG A 352 21.02 20.94 20.01
CA ARG A 352 21.54 19.58 20.21
C ARG A 352 22.86 19.40 19.46
N ARG A 353 23.96 19.55 20.20
CA ARG A 353 25.33 19.53 19.67
C ARG A 353 25.95 18.15 19.63
N ASP A 354 25.56 17.27 20.56
CA ASP A 354 26.06 15.90 20.59
C ASP A 354 25.43 15.11 19.44
N ASN A 355 26.28 14.77 18.48
CA ASN A 355 25.93 14.01 17.28
C ASN A 355 26.55 12.62 17.25
N PHE A 356 27.07 12.14 18.38
CA PHE A 356 27.53 10.77 18.50
C PHE A 356 26.34 9.85 18.79
N ILE A 357 26.13 8.84 17.94
CA ILE A 357 25.06 7.87 18.07
C ILE A 357 25.60 6.47 18.35
N LYS A 358 24.85 5.70 19.12
CA LYS A 358 25.18 4.32 19.51
C LYS A 358 24.58 3.31 18.54
N ALA A 359 25.33 2.24 18.29
CA ALA A 359 24.94 1.12 17.45
C ALA A 359 23.57 0.54 17.86
N GLY A 360 22.73 0.23 16.87
CA GLY A 360 21.44 -0.44 17.05
C GLY A 360 20.32 0.44 17.61
N LYS A 361 20.61 1.63 18.14
CA LYS A 361 19.62 2.54 18.70
C LYS A 361 19.03 3.46 17.63
N VAL A 362 17.71 3.65 17.69
CA VAL A 362 16.99 4.62 16.84
C VAL A 362 17.02 6.00 17.49
N TYR A 363 17.45 7.01 16.74
CA TYR A 363 17.51 8.40 17.17
C TYR A 363 16.49 9.24 16.41
N GLN A 364 15.72 10.06 17.13
CA GLN A 364 14.71 10.97 16.59
C GLN A 364 15.27 12.40 16.49
N ILE A 365 14.99 13.08 15.38
CA ILE A 365 15.42 14.45 15.08
C ILE A 365 14.26 15.20 14.41
N PRO A 366 13.63 16.18 15.08
CA PRO A 366 13.77 16.51 16.50
C PRO A 366 13.29 15.37 17.41
N GLY A 367 13.95 15.17 18.56
CA GLY A 367 13.51 14.21 19.59
C GLY A 367 12.51 14.82 20.60
N PRO A 368 11.85 14.00 21.43
CA PRO A 368 10.82 14.46 22.39
C PRO A 368 11.28 15.58 23.35
N GLY A 369 12.57 15.60 23.72
CA GLY A 369 13.16 16.62 24.60
C GLY A 369 13.84 17.78 23.88
N ASP A 370 13.87 17.77 22.54
CA ASP A 370 14.56 18.80 21.78
C ASP A 370 13.78 20.12 21.78
N LYS A 371 14.49 21.25 21.90
CA LYS A 371 13.92 22.61 21.93
C LYS A 371 13.70 23.22 20.55
N PHE A 372 13.63 22.39 19.51
CA PHE A 372 13.30 22.81 18.16
C PHE A 372 12.24 21.87 17.56
N ARG A 373 11.54 22.37 16.55
CA ARG A 373 10.59 21.61 15.73
C ARG A 373 10.96 21.85 14.29
N PHE A 374 10.75 20.82 13.46
CA PHE A 374 10.93 20.95 12.02
C PHE A 374 9.55 21.00 11.37
N THR A 375 9.07 22.21 11.13
CA THR A 375 7.73 22.48 10.58
C THR A 375 7.85 22.73 9.09
N VAL A 376 7.04 22.03 8.29
CA VAL A 376 7.00 22.21 6.84
C VAL A 376 6.44 23.59 6.50
N SER A 377 7.19 24.38 5.74
CA SER A 377 6.85 25.74 5.32
C SER A 377 7.36 25.99 3.90
N PRO A 378 6.90 27.05 3.20
CA PRO A 378 7.43 27.39 1.89
C PRO A 378 8.95 27.55 1.88
N PRO A 379 9.64 27.26 0.77
CA PRO A 379 9.12 26.77 -0.51
C PRO A 379 8.69 25.30 -0.44
N PHE A 380 7.70 24.90 -1.25
CA PHE A 380 7.25 23.52 -1.32
C PHE A 380 7.73 22.85 -2.59
N GLY A 381 8.03 21.56 -2.52
CA GLY A 381 8.41 20.79 -3.69
C GLY A 381 9.07 19.49 -3.33
N THR A 382 10.07 19.11 -4.11
CA THR A 382 10.93 17.98 -3.77
C THR A 382 12.12 18.48 -2.99
N GLU A 383 12.37 17.81 -1.88
CA GLU A 383 13.37 18.13 -0.88
C GLU A 383 14.13 16.85 -0.54
N VAL A 384 15.27 16.95 0.13
CA VAL A 384 16.05 15.77 0.53
C VAL A 384 16.56 15.91 1.95
N LEU A 385 16.28 14.92 2.78
CA LEU A 385 17.06 14.67 3.98
C LEU A 385 18.26 13.81 3.60
N LYS A 386 19.47 14.28 3.88
CA LYS A 386 20.71 13.54 3.66
C LYS A 386 21.48 13.41 4.97
N ALA A 387 21.76 12.17 5.34
CA ALA A 387 22.53 11.84 6.51
C ALA A 387 23.91 11.33 6.11
N PHE A 388 24.94 11.83 6.81
CA PHE A 388 26.30 11.32 6.74
C PHE A 388 26.69 10.73 8.08
N ALA A 389 27.38 9.60 8.07
CA ALA A 389 27.94 8.95 9.25
C ALA A 389 29.43 8.70 9.09
N SER A 390 30.19 8.79 10.17
CA SER A 390 31.62 8.49 10.22
C SER A 390 32.03 8.03 11.61
N THR A 391 32.96 7.08 11.72
CA THR A 391 33.60 6.76 13.02
C THR A 391 34.45 7.90 13.57
N ASP A 392 34.97 8.76 12.69
CA ASP A 392 35.68 9.98 13.07
C ASP A 392 34.73 11.19 13.06
N PRO A 393 34.97 12.23 13.91
CA PRO A 393 34.16 13.44 13.93
C PRO A 393 34.00 14.09 12.55
N ILE A 394 32.76 14.38 12.16
CA ILE A 394 32.45 15.04 10.88
C ILE A 394 32.58 16.57 11.06
N PRO A 395 33.42 17.26 10.26
CA PRO A 395 33.58 18.70 10.36
C PRO A 395 32.26 19.43 10.09
N THR A 396 31.98 20.49 10.85
CA THR A 396 30.82 21.34 10.58
C THR A 396 31.01 22.07 9.24
N PRO A 397 30.01 22.04 8.35
CA PRO A 397 30.02 22.79 7.10
C PRO A 397 30.15 24.31 7.31
N ARG A 398 30.64 25.02 6.30
CA ARG A 398 30.65 26.49 6.30
C ARG A 398 29.22 27.00 6.07
N GLY A 399 28.84 28.04 6.80
CA GLY A 399 27.50 28.61 6.70
C GLY A 399 27.23 29.75 7.67
N ARG A 400 25.98 30.21 7.69
CA ARG A 400 25.47 31.20 8.63
C ARG A 400 24.26 30.65 9.37
N PHE A 401 24.13 30.96 10.66
CA PHE A 401 22.94 30.57 11.40
C PHE A 401 21.74 31.41 10.97
N VAL A 402 20.61 30.75 10.75
CA VAL A 402 19.31 31.37 10.44
C VAL A 402 18.32 31.13 11.58
N GLY A 403 17.10 31.64 11.44
CA GLY A 403 16.03 31.42 12.41
C GLY A 403 15.84 29.93 12.75
N GLY A 404 15.39 29.64 13.97
CA GLY A 404 15.19 28.24 14.40
C GLY A 404 16.47 27.45 14.64
N GLY A 405 17.63 28.10 14.73
CA GLY A 405 18.90 27.49 15.15
C GLY A 405 19.58 26.59 14.10
N LEU A 406 19.06 26.61 12.87
CA LEU A 406 19.62 25.92 11.71
C LEU A 406 20.83 26.67 11.14
N LEU A 407 21.74 25.95 10.51
CA LEU A 407 22.87 26.54 9.77
C LEU A 407 22.56 26.47 8.27
N LEU A 408 22.32 27.61 7.63
CA LEU A 408 22.25 27.71 6.17
C LEU A 408 23.68 27.62 5.61
N MET A 409 23.92 26.58 4.83
CA MET A 409 25.24 26.26 4.29
C MET A 409 25.58 27.17 3.11
N SER A 410 26.88 27.34 2.84
CA SER A 410 27.38 28.26 1.80
C SER A 410 28.05 27.50 0.66
N GLY A 411 27.57 27.75 -0.56
CA GLY A 411 28.10 27.17 -1.79
C GLY A 411 27.07 26.33 -2.54
N PRO A 412 27.41 25.82 -3.73
CA PRO A 412 26.57 24.88 -4.47
C PRO A 412 26.43 23.54 -3.73
N THR A 413 25.23 22.96 -3.78
CA THR A 413 24.87 21.67 -3.17
C THR A 413 25.87 20.57 -3.50
N ARG A 414 26.25 20.46 -4.78
CA ARG A 414 27.19 19.45 -5.25
C ARG A 414 28.54 19.56 -4.56
N ASP A 415 29.12 20.77 -4.51
CA ASP A 415 30.43 21.01 -3.92
C ASP A 415 30.43 20.70 -2.42
N ILE A 416 29.36 21.10 -1.73
CA ILE A 416 29.11 20.83 -0.31
C ILE A 416 29.11 19.32 -0.06
N VAL A 417 28.30 18.59 -0.83
CA VAL A 417 28.14 17.13 -0.68
C VAL A 417 29.43 16.41 -0.99
N GLU A 418 30.11 16.76 -2.08
CA GLU A 418 31.39 16.16 -2.48
C GLU A 418 32.51 16.42 -1.46
N GLU A 419 32.57 17.63 -0.88
CA GLU A 419 33.50 17.96 0.20
C GLU A 419 33.24 17.09 1.44
N LEU A 420 31.99 16.95 1.86
CA LEU A 420 31.62 16.11 3.00
C LEU A 420 31.92 14.64 2.76
N LYS A 421 31.56 14.11 1.57
CA LYS A 421 31.89 12.74 1.16
C LYS A 421 33.40 12.49 1.22
N ARG A 422 34.21 13.37 0.64
CA ARG A 422 35.68 13.25 0.65
C ARG A 422 36.23 13.21 2.07
N LYS A 423 35.70 14.03 2.98
CA LYS A 423 36.12 14.07 4.39
C LYS A 423 35.77 12.77 5.12
N ILE A 424 34.52 12.31 5.06
CA ILE A 424 34.11 11.09 5.77
C ILE A 424 34.76 9.84 5.19
N GLN A 425 35.07 9.81 3.88
CA GLN A 425 35.70 8.67 3.22
C GLN A 425 37.12 8.37 3.70
N THR A 426 37.77 9.31 4.39
CA THR A 426 39.06 9.09 5.05
C THR A 426 38.96 8.24 6.31
N SER A 427 37.76 8.11 6.87
CA SER A 427 37.47 7.37 8.10
C SER A 427 37.52 5.85 7.90
N ALA A 428 37.87 5.13 8.97
CA ALA A 428 37.84 3.66 9.01
C ALA A 428 36.45 3.08 8.68
N GLY A 429 35.40 3.85 8.92
CA GLY A 429 34.18 3.67 8.14
C GLY A 429 33.21 4.83 8.19
N TRP A 430 32.41 4.87 7.15
CA TRP A 430 31.54 5.97 6.80
C TRP A 430 30.30 5.42 6.12
N ALA A 431 29.21 6.19 6.14
CA ALA A 431 28.04 5.90 5.35
C ALA A 431 27.30 7.18 4.98
N GLU A 432 26.50 7.10 3.93
CA GLU A 432 25.48 8.06 3.59
C GLU A 432 24.13 7.38 3.42
N ALA A 433 23.07 8.11 3.75
CA ALA A 433 21.70 7.71 3.47
C ALA A 433 20.89 8.95 3.12
N SER A 434 19.98 8.82 2.16
CA SER A 434 19.07 9.90 1.77
C SER A 434 17.62 9.45 1.88
N CYS A 435 16.74 10.38 2.25
CA CYS A 435 15.30 10.23 2.19
C CYS A 435 14.75 11.44 1.42
N PRO A 436 14.37 11.26 0.14
CA PRO A 436 13.62 12.27 -0.59
C PRO A 436 12.30 12.56 0.12
N VAL A 437 12.00 13.84 0.31
CA VAL A 437 10.81 14.31 0.99
C VAL A 437 10.00 15.19 0.05
N ASN A 438 8.70 14.98 0.00
CA ASN A 438 7.82 15.77 -0.86
C ASN A 438 6.91 16.64 -0.01
N THR A 439 6.98 17.96 -0.19
CA THR A 439 6.19 18.94 0.54
C THR A 439 5.17 19.61 -0.37
N MET A 440 4.03 20.01 0.20
CA MET A 440 2.96 20.67 -0.54
C MET A 440 2.23 21.71 0.33
N PRO A 441 1.59 22.72 -0.29
CA PRO A 441 0.71 23.63 0.44
C PRO A 441 -0.40 22.91 1.21
N ALA A 442 -1.02 23.59 2.17
CA ALA A 442 -2.14 23.03 2.94
C ALA A 442 -3.41 22.72 2.11
N ARG A 443 -3.51 23.22 0.87
CA ARG A 443 -4.69 23.08 -0.01
C ARG A 443 -4.36 22.43 -1.35
#